data_AF-A0A1T3NS18-F1
#
_entry.id   AF-A0A1T3NS18-F1
#
_cell.length_a   1.000
_cell.length_b   1.000
_cell.length_c   1.000
_cell.angle_alpha   90.00
_cell.angle_beta   90.00
_cell.angle_gamma   90.00
#
_symmetry.space_group_name_H-M   'P 1'
#
loop_
_entity.id
_entity.type
_entity.pdbx_description
1 polymer ?
#
loop_
_entity_poly.entity_id
_entity_poly.type
_entity_poly.pdbx_seq_one_letter_code
_entity_poly.pdbx_strand_id
1 'polypeptide(L)'
;MATHSDDAPRQTSADSTDAGNGARVGGTPPGMTPGDVELRSELARHLGRDVYPATRDSLLATLRDNNASDDLVRIATGLPDDDTRYANMQDVARALGLGTEEHRT
;
A
#
# COMPACT_ATOMS: atom_id res chain seq x y z
N MET A 1 55.02 -32.79 -10.24
CA MET A 1 54.37 -31.48 -10.06
C MET A 1 52.88 -31.73 -9.87
N ALA A 2 52.38 -31.49 -8.66
CA ALA A 2 50.97 -31.52 -8.35
C ALA A 2 50.45 -30.07 -8.37
N THR A 3 49.36 -29.83 -9.08
CA THR A 3 48.56 -28.61 -8.91
C THR A 3 47.09 -29.01 -8.79
N HIS A 4 46.63 -28.83 -7.57
CA HIS A 4 45.26 -28.85 -7.08
C HIS A 4 44.52 -27.61 -7.58
N SER A 5 43.34 -27.79 -8.18
CA SER A 5 42.30 -26.76 -8.30
C SER A 5 40.95 -27.47 -8.27
N ASP A 6 40.48 -27.69 -7.05
CA ASP A 6 39.07 -27.67 -6.70
C ASP A 6 38.50 -26.28 -7.01
N ASP A 7 37.41 -26.19 -7.80
CA ASP A 7 36.43 -25.10 -7.67
C ASP A 7 35.08 -25.52 -8.27
N ALA A 8 34.18 -25.80 -7.33
CA ALA A 8 32.72 -25.94 -7.33
C ALA A 8 31.88 -25.83 -8.64
N PRO A 9 30.83 -26.66 -8.77
CA PRO A 9 29.73 -26.38 -9.69
C PRO A 9 28.99 -25.10 -9.27
N ARG A 10 28.86 -24.17 -10.21
CA ARG A 10 28.05 -22.95 -10.06
C ARG A 10 26.60 -23.34 -9.79
N GLN A 11 26.14 -22.96 -8.61
CA GLN A 11 24.74 -22.96 -8.20
C GLN A 11 23.93 -22.09 -9.16
N THR A 12 23.02 -22.71 -9.91
CA THR A 12 21.93 -21.99 -10.59
C THR A 12 20.78 -21.92 -9.60
N SER A 13 20.80 -20.84 -8.83
CA SER A 13 19.72 -20.48 -7.92
C SER A 13 18.49 -20.04 -8.71
N ALA A 14 17.32 -20.34 -8.14
CA ALA A 14 15.99 -19.81 -8.46
C ALA A 14 15.24 -20.46 -9.64
N ASP A 15 14.86 -21.73 -9.47
CA ASP A 15 13.46 -22.08 -9.73
C ASP A 15 12.72 -22.06 -8.38
N SER A 16 11.90 -21.04 -8.19
CA SER A 16 10.94 -20.99 -7.08
C SER A 16 9.63 -20.50 -7.67
N THR A 17 8.98 -21.38 -8.40
CA THR A 17 7.56 -21.25 -8.72
C THR A 17 6.78 -21.68 -7.48
N ASP A 18 6.44 -20.73 -6.61
CA ASP A 18 5.46 -20.93 -5.53
C ASP A 18 4.16 -20.21 -5.90
N ALA A 19 3.26 -20.96 -6.54
CA ALA A 19 1.85 -20.60 -6.62
C ALA A 19 1.13 -21.29 -5.44
N GLY A 20 1.03 -20.57 -4.32
CA GLY A 20 0.51 -21.10 -3.05
C GLY A 20 -0.36 -20.11 -2.27
N ASN A 21 -1.62 -19.99 -2.70
CA ASN A 21 -2.83 -19.78 -1.89
C ASN A 21 -2.72 -19.09 -0.49
N GLY A 22 -3.23 -17.86 -0.42
CA GLY A 22 -4.03 -17.34 0.72
C GLY A 22 -3.31 -17.03 2.04
N ALA A 23 -3.53 -15.81 2.54
CA ALA A 23 -3.15 -15.31 3.87
C ALA A 23 -1.68 -14.87 4.04
N ARG A 24 -1.40 -13.63 3.61
CA ARG A 24 -0.46 -12.68 4.25
C ARG A 24 -0.69 -11.30 3.61
N VAL A 25 -1.74 -10.60 4.07
CA VAL A 25 -1.82 -9.14 3.92
C VAL A 25 -0.77 -8.59 4.88
N GLY A 26 0.38 -8.19 4.36
CA GLY A 26 1.51 -7.75 5.18
C GLY A 26 2.83 -8.06 4.49
N GLY A 27 3.00 -7.51 3.29
CA GLY A 27 4.10 -7.86 2.39
C GLY A 27 4.58 -6.71 1.53
N THR A 28 4.47 -5.47 2.00
CA THR A 28 5.28 -4.38 1.45
C THR A 28 5.56 -3.42 2.60
N PRO A 29 6.82 -3.14 2.95
CA PRO A 29 7.18 -1.86 3.51
C PRO A 29 7.40 -0.90 2.32
N PRO A 30 6.41 -0.12 1.84
CA PRO A 30 6.71 0.92 0.88
C PRO A 30 7.27 2.09 1.66
N GLY A 31 8.61 2.15 1.71
CA GLY A 31 9.29 3.43 1.80
C GLY A 31 8.90 4.25 0.58
N MET A 32 7.79 4.99 0.70
CA MET A 32 7.29 6.03 -0.21
C MET A 32 7.59 5.74 -1.68
N THR A 33 6.90 4.77 -2.28
CA THR A 33 7.02 4.64 -3.73
C THR A 33 6.44 5.92 -4.37
N PRO A 34 6.97 6.40 -5.51
CA PRO A 34 6.34 7.51 -6.22
C PRO A 34 4.86 7.23 -6.53
N GLY A 35 4.47 5.95 -6.63
CA GLY A 35 3.09 5.50 -6.70
C GLY A 35 2.26 5.84 -5.45
N ASP A 36 2.80 5.69 -4.24
CA ASP A 36 2.10 6.07 -2.99
C ASP A 36 1.79 7.57 -2.94
N VAL A 37 2.74 8.40 -3.39
CA VAL A 37 2.60 9.87 -3.39
C VAL A 37 1.54 10.31 -4.39
N GLU A 38 1.57 9.74 -5.60
CA GLU A 38 0.55 9.98 -6.63
C GLU A 38 -0.82 9.52 -6.13
N LEU A 39 -0.90 8.31 -5.57
CA LEU A 39 -2.15 7.74 -5.07
C LEU A 39 -2.78 8.57 -3.95
N ARG A 40 -1.94 9.04 -3.03
CA ARG A 40 -2.34 9.98 -1.97
C ARG A 40 -2.86 11.29 -2.58
N SER A 41 -2.23 11.78 -3.64
CA SER A 41 -2.61 13.05 -4.28
C SER A 41 -3.93 12.93 -5.03
N GLU A 42 -4.14 11.83 -5.74
CA GLU A 42 -5.39 11.50 -6.41
C GLU A 42 -6.54 11.33 -5.40
N LEU A 43 -6.31 10.58 -4.30
CA LEU A 43 -7.29 10.48 -3.22
C LEU A 43 -7.64 11.86 -2.64
N ALA A 44 -6.65 12.70 -2.37
CA ALA A 44 -6.87 14.06 -1.86
C ALA A 44 -7.71 14.90 -2.83
N ARG A 45 -7.48 14.74 -4.13
CA ARG A 45 -8.17 15.49 -5.18
C ARG A 45 -9.64 15.09 -5.29
N HIS A 46 -9.93 13.80 -5.25
CA HIS A 46 -11.30 13.29 -5.36
C HIS A 46 -12.11 13.48 -4.07
N LEU A 47 -11.49 13.36 -2.90
CA LEU A 47 -12.17 13.55 -1.62
C LEU A 47 -12.37 15.04 -1.29
N GLY A 48 -11.41 15.88 -1.68
CA GLY A 48 -11.38 17.28 -1.28
C GLY A 48 -11.15 17.45 0.23
N ARG A 49 -10.92 18.69 0.67
CA ARG A 49 -10.72 18.99 2.10
C ARG A 49 -12.04 19.17 2.87
N ASP A 50 -13.14 19.35 2.16
CA ASP A 50 -14.45 19.74 2.72
C ASP A 50 -15.24 18.53 3.27
N VAL A 51 -14.92 17.33 2.78
CA VAL A 51 -15.54 16.08 3.25
C VAL A 51 -15.18 15.74 4.69
N TYR A 52 -14.11 16.32 5.24
CA TYR A 52 -13.62 15.99 6.57
C TYR A 52 -14.32 16.79 7.68
N PRO A 53 -14.62 16.16 8.83
CA PRO A 53 -14.31 14.77 9.20
C PRO A 53 -15.28 13.74 8.58
N ALA A 54 -14.73 12.64 8.05
CA ALA A 54 -15.51 11.59 7.37
C ALA A 54 -15.12 10.18 7.85
N THR A 55 -16.11 9.28 7.85
CA THR A 55 -15.88 7.84 8.09
C THR A 55 -15.48 7.15 6.78
N ARG A 56 -14.95 5.92 6.87
CA ARG A 56 -14.64 5.08 5.71
C ARG A 56 -15.79 5.03 4.68
N ASP A 57 -17.02 4.82 5.14
CA ASP A 57 -18.20 4.77 4.27
C ASP A 57 -18.45 6.12 3.56
N SER A 58 -18.33 7.23 4.28
CA SER A 58 -18.45 8.58 3.70
C SER A 58 -17.36 8.87 2.66
N LEU A 59 -16.12 8.40 2.90
CA LEU A 59 -15.04 8.52 1.93
C LEU A 59 -15.33 7.70 0.66
N LEU A 60 -15.79 6.45 0.82
CA LEU A 60 -16.17 5.59 -0.31
C LEU A 60 -17.34 6.17 -1.12
N ALA A 61 -18.34 6.72 -0.45
CA ALA A 61 -19.46 7.40 -1.09
C ALA A 61 -18.98 8.62 -1.87
N THR A 62 -18.11 9.45 -1.27
CA THR A 62 -17.56 10.65 -1.90
C THR A 62 -16.69 10.30 -3.10
N LEU A 63 -15.85 9.26 -3.01
CA LEU A 63 -15.04 8.80 -4.14
C LEU A 63 -15.92 8.35 -5.31
N ARG A 64 -17.00 7.61 -5.03
CA ARG A 64 -17.95 7.16 -6.05
C ARG A 64 -18.72 8.34 -6.68
N ASP A 65 -19.15 9.29 -5.86
CA ASP A 65 -19.85 10.50 -6.31
C ASP A 65 -18.96 11.36 -7.23
N ASN A 66 -17.68 11.49 -6.87
CA ASN A 66 -16.67 12.18 -7.68
C ASN A 66 -16.12 11.34 -8.85
N ASN A 67 -16.76 10.21 -9.17
CA ASN A 67 -16.39 9.30 -10.26
C ASN A 67 -14.91 8.89 -10.24
N ALA A 68 -14.38 8.63 -9.03
CA ALA A 68 -13.03 8.12 -8.84
C ALA A 68 -12.87 6.72 -9.44
N SER A 69 -11.66 6.40 -9.89
CA SER A 69 -11.34 5.06 -10.42
C SER A 69 -11.63 3.96 -9.40
N ASP A 70 -12.09 2.80 -9.89
CA ASP A 70 -12.37 1.63 -9.05
C ASP A 70 -11.18 1.20 -8.19
N ASP A 71 -9.96 1.41 -8.70
CA ASP A 71 -8.74 1.14 -7.95
C ASP A 71 -8.62 2.02 -6.68
N LEU A 72 -8.97 3.31 -6.77
CA LEU A 72 -9.00 4.22 -5.61
C LEU A 72 -10.07 3.79 -4.60
N VAL A 73 -11.24 3.39 -5.09
CA VAL A 73 -12.32 2.87 -4.24
C VAL A 73 -11.87 1.59 -3.54
N ARG A 74 -11.25 0.65 -4.26
CA ARG A 74 -10.72 -0.61 -3.72
C ARG A 74 -9.67 -0.34 -2.64
N ILE A 75 -8.77 0.60 -2.85
CA ILE A 75 -7.77 0.98 -1.84
C ILE A 75 -8.45 1.57 -0.61
N ALA A 76 -9.40 2.50 -0.79
CA ALA A 76 -10.17 3.06 0.31
C ALA A 76 -10.99 2.00 1.06
N THR A 77 -11.36 0.88 0.44
CA THR A 77 -11.98 -0.24 1.17
C THR A 77 -11.01 -0.96 2.11
N GLY A 78 -9.70 -0.82 1.93
CA GLY A 78 -8.68 -1.33 2.83
C GLY A 78 -8.56 -0.56 4.15
N LEU A 79 -9.25 0.59 4.28
CA LEU A 79 -9.32 1.32 5.54
C LEU A 79 -9.96 0.44 6.64
N PRO A 80 -9.51 0.58 7.90
CA PRO A 80 -10.15 -0.06 9.05
C PRO A 80 -11.61 0.38 9.18
N ASP A 81 -12.49 -0.57 9.46
CA ASP A 81 -13.94 -0.37 9.60
C ASP A 81 -14.35 -0.09 11.06
N ASP A 82 -13.41 0.35 11.89
CA ASP A 82 -13.57 0.60 13.34
C ASP A 82 -14.35 1.88 13.68
N ASP A 83 -15.32 2.28 12.84
CA ASP A 83 -16.12 3.52 12.99
C ASP A 83 -15.29 4.81 13.14
N THR A 84 -14.00 4.74 12.79
CA THR A 84 -13.05 5.85 12.97
C THR A 84 -13.35 6.96 11.96
N ARG A 85 -13.43 8.20 12.47
CA ARG A 85 -13.52 9.39 11.63
C ARG A 85 -12.13 9.93 11.35
N TYR A 86 -11.81 10.00 10.06
CA TYR A 86 -10.61 10.64 9.57
C TYR A 86 -10.82 12.15 9.59
N ALA A 87 -9.95 12.87 10.28
CA ALA A 87 -10.04 14.33 10.38
C ALA A 87 -9.45 15.05 9.16
N ASN A 88 -8.62 14.36 8.37
CA ASN A 88 -7.96 14.89 7.19
C ASN A 88 -7.39 13.77 6.31
N MET A 89 -6.89 14.15 5.13
CA MET A 89 -6.25 13.26 4.16
C MET A 89 -5.01 12.54 4.69
N GLN A 90 -4.23 13.15 5.59
CA GLN A 90 -3.03 12.50 6.14
C GLN A 90 -3.39 11.31 7.03
N ASP A 91 -4.49 11.42 7.77
CA ASP A 91 -5.01 10.35 8.62
C ASP A 91 -5.47 9.16 7.77
N VAL A 92 -6.19 9.43 6.67
CA VAL A 92 -6.57 8.44 5.66
C VAL A 92 -5.31 7.78 5.05
N ALA A 93 -4.33 8.59 4.65
CA ALA A 93 -3.10 8.09 4.04
C ALA A 93 -2.31 7.18 5.00
N ARG A 94 -2.21 7.53 6.30
CA ARG A 94 -1.58 6.67 7.30
C ARG A 94 -2.33 5.36 7.48
N ALA A 95 -3.66 5.41 7.56
CA ALA A 95 -4.48 4.20 7.73
C ALA A 95 -4.36 3.24 6.54
N LEU A 96 -4.08 3.76 5.33
CA LEU A 96 -3.79 2.99 4.13
C LEU A 96 -2.31 2.57 4.01
N GLY A 97 -1.44 3.01 4.91
CA GLY A 97 0.00 2.78 4.82
C GLY A 97 0.71 3.60 3.73
N LEU A 98 0.05 4.59 3.12
CA LEU A 98 0.54 5.45 2.03
C LEU A 98 1.47 6.57 2.50
N GLY A 99 2.23 6.30 3.56
CA GLY A 99 3.11 7.28 4.17
C GLY A 99 3.29 6.98 5.64
N THR A 100 4.28 6.13 5.93
CA THR A 100 5.07 6.30 7.14
C THR A 100 6.48 5.82 6.84
N GLU A 101 7.38 6.79 6.68
CA GLU A 101 8.76 6.60 7.11
C GLU A 101 8.66 6.10 8.55
N GLU A 102 8.95 4.81 8.76
CA GLU A 102 9.02 4.25 10.10
C GLU A 102 10.06 5.06 10.88
N HIS A 103 9.56 5.96 11.73
CA HIS A 103 10.36 6.57 12.77
C HIS A 103 10.68 5.47 13.78
N ARG A 104 11.69 4.67 13.46
CA ARG A 104 12.39 3.80 14.40
C ARG A 104 13.22 4.71 15.31
N THR A 105 12.79 4.85 16.56
CA THR A 105 13.67 5.17 17.71
C THR A 105 13.24 4.36 18.90
#